data_AF-A0A6J4FSM0-F1
#
_entry.id   AF-A0A6J4FSM0-F1
#
_cell.length_a   1.000
_cell.length_b   1.000
_cell.length_c   1.000
_cell.angle_alpha   90.00
_cell.angle_beta   90.00
_cell.angle_gamma   90.00
#
_symmetry.space_group_name_H-M   'P 1'
#
loop_
_entity.id
_entity.type
_entity.pdbx_description
1 polymer ?
#
loop_
_entity_poly.entity_id
_entity_poly.type
_entity_poly.pdbx_seq_one_letter_code
_entity_poly.pdbx_strand_id
1 'polypeptide(L)'
;MRLIFALLAAATLLTAVTPAGAQQRRREVQSVAAAVPTPEPMRYCRKYGQRDAKALLLGVDRSTGQIRPIDVAGINAAYADLQSLMAEGDRVVVFTLFDHPSTRRVLFDDCRPGGPLGWTDTPHDAAEKRADLRDFDHALSAVITSVRDDRGATAPRAAQRSAIASTLAATVQSTRAEIKALILMTDLLDTETMNLRPGTVVEEHIRRRTIESLWAAQLVPRLGGDAKVHVYGFGRGDENPYAIIEPSVMTSIIQVWRDYFRRSGVNPANTEFIP
;
A
#
# COMPACT_ATOMS: atom_id res chain seq x y z
N MET A 1 63.76 30.60 -44.57
CA MET A 1 63.25 29.59 -45.53
C MET A 1 62.38 28.59 -44.78
N ARG A 2 61.08 28.56 -45.14
CA ARG A 2 60.06 27.49 -44.98
C ARG A 2 59.91 26.78 -43.61
N LEU A 3 58.91 27.22 -42.84
CA LEU A 3 58.24 26.43 -41.80
C LEU A 3 57.06 25.66 -42.42
N ILE A 4 57.02 24.35 -42.19
CA ILE A 4 55.99 23.40 -42.66
C ILE A 4 54.86 23.39 -41.64
N PHE A 5 53.63 23.73 -42.07
CA PHE A 5 52.40 23.51 -41.31
C PHE A 5 51.80 22.16 -41.71
N ALA A 6 51.62 21.26 -40.75
CA ALA A 6 50.83 20.04 -40.89
C ALA A 6 49.44 20.26 -40.28
N LEU A 7 48.40 20.20 -41.11
CA LEU A 7 46.99 20.21 -40.73
C LEU A 7 46.54 18.77 -40.46
N LEU A 8 46.10 18.48 -39.23
CA LEU A 8 45.31 17.30 -38.90
C LEU A 8 43.84 17.71 -38.80
N ALA A 9 43.01 17.19 -39.71
CA ALA A 9 41.56 17.30 -39.65
C ALA A 9 40.99 16.09 -38.90
N ALA A 10 40.38 16.33 -37.74
CA ALA A 10 39.61 15.32 -37.01
C ALA A 10 38.15 15.36 -37.48
N ALA A 11 37.72 14.33 -38.21
CA ALA A 11 36.33 14.13 -38.58
C ALA A 11 35.55 13.57 -37.39
N THR A 12 34.69 14.39 -36.77
CA THR A 12 33.73 13.95 -35.76
C THR A 12 32.42 13.56 -36.47
N LEU A 13 32.12 12.25 -36.52
CA LEU A 13 30.80 11.77 -36.92
C LEU A 13 29.80 12.02 -35.77
N LEU A 14 28.94 13.01 -35.95
CA LEU A 14 27.72 13.18 -35.17
C LEU A 14 26.67 12.18 -35.65
N THR A 15 26.43 11.11 -34.91
CA THR A 15 25.26 10.24 -35.11
C THR A 15 24.03 10.95 -34.55
N ALA A 16 23.21 11.51 -35.45
CA ALA A 16 21.93 12.09 -35.10
C ALA A 16 20.99 10.99 -34.57
N VAL A 17 20.70 11.03 -33.28
CA VAL A 17 19.67 10.20 -32.66
C VAL A 17 18.32 10.68 -33.18
N THR A 18 17.69 9.91 -34.05
CA THR A 18 16.37 10.24 -34.60
C THR A 18 15.29 10.05 -33.51
N PRO A 19 14.36 11.02 -33.34
CA PRO A 19 13.35 10.99 -32.27
C PRO A 19 12.31 9.86 -32.41
N ALA A 20 12.31 9.13 -33.54
CA ALA A 20 11.40 8.03 -33.81
C ALA A 20 11.60 6.82 -32.88
N GLY A 21 12.85 6.53 -32.47
CA GLY A 21 13.15 5.39 -31.59
C GLY A 21 12.66 5.59 -30.14
N ALA A 22 12.56 6.83 -29.68
CA ALA A 22 12.14 7.15 -28.32
C ALA A 22 10.63 6.98 -28.10
N GLN A 23 9.81 7.27 -29.13
CA GLN A 23 8.36 7.03 -29.06
C GLN A 23 8.00 5.55 -29.16
N GLN A 24 8.77 4.76 -29.92
CA GLN A 24 8.49 3.34 -30.08
C GLN A 24 8.78 2.54 -28.79
N ARG A 25 9.87 2.87 -28.07
CA ARG A 25 10.12 2.32 -26.71
C ARG A 25 9.06 2.73 -25.68
N ARG A 26 8.47 3.93 -25.81
CA ARG A 26 7.42 4.40 -24.89
C ARG A 26 6.10 3.64 -25.06
N ARG A 27 5.81 3.13 -26.27
CA ARG A 27 4.64 2.30 -26.56
C ARG A 27 4.83 0.84 -26.16
N GLU A 28 6.06 0.33 -26.17
CA GLU A 28 6.34 -1.08 -25.86
C GLU A 28 6.31 -1.39 -24.35
N VAL A 29 6.58 -0.41 -23.49
CA VAL A 29 6.43 -0.55 -22.02
C VAL A 29 4.95 -0.54 -21.57
N GLN A 30 4.02 -0.16 -22.46
CA GLN A 30 2.58 -0.16 -22.19
C GLN A 30 1.90 -1.52 -22.42
N SER A 31 2.67 -2.56 -22.74
CA SER A 31 2.14 -3.83 -23.24
C SER A 31 2.24 -4.97 -22.22
N VAL A 32 1.06 -5.46 -21.82
CA VAL A 32 0.74 -6.77 -21.18
C VAL A 32 0.96 -6.93 -19.67
N ALA A 33 0.48 -5.99 -18.86
CA ALA A 33 -0.20 -6.44 -17.63
C ALA A 33 -1.62 -6.78 -18.06
N ALA A 34 -2.00 -8.06 -18.06
CA ALA A 34 -3.40 -8.44 -18.23
C ALA A 34 -4.20 -7.63 -17.20
N ALA A 35 -5.03 -6.70 -17.67
CA ALA A 35 -5.81 -5.87 -16.79
C ALA A 35 -6.72 -6.81 -16.01
N VAL A 36 -6.36 -7.09 -14.76
CA VAL A 36 -7.28 -7.71 -13.82
C VAL A 36 -8.52 -6.83 -13.86
N PRO A 37 -9.68 -7.35 -14.31
CA PRO A 37 -10.88 -6.54 -14.41
C PRO A 37 -11.09 -5.93 -13.03
N THR A 38 -10.96 -4.60 -12.96
CA THR A 38 -11.13 -3.91 -11.69
C THR A 38 -12.62 -4.03 -11.39
N PRO A 39 -13.03 -4.72 -10.31
CA PRO A 39 -14.44 -4.83 -9.98
C PRO A 39 -15.02 -3.42 -9.92
N GLU A 40 -16.26 -3.26 -10.41
CA GLU A 40 -16.92 -1.95 -10.35
C GLU A 40 -16.90 -1.47 -8.90
N PRO A 41 -16.24 -0.33 -8.60
CA PRO A 41 -16.05 0.09 -7.23
C PRO A 41 -17.41 0.28 -6.57
N MET A 42 -17.54 -0.21 -5.33
CA MET A 42 -18.75 -0.09 -4.53
C MET A 42 -20.02 -0.70 -5.17
N ARG A 43 -19.90 -1.77 -5.99
CA ARG A 43 -21.07 -2.46 -6.58
C ARG A 43 -22.00 -2.97 -5.48
N TYR A 44 -21.46 -3.74 -4.54
CA TYR A 44 -22.24 -4.36 -3.48
C TYR A 44 -22.58 -3.37 -2.36
N CYS A 45 -21.74 -2.37 -2.09
CA CYS A 45 -22.12 -1.28 -1.18
C CYS A 45 -23.40 -0.58 -1.66
N ARG A 46 -23.52 -0.32 -2.97
CA ARG A 46 -24.72 0.26 -3.56
C ARG A 46 -25.89 -0.71 -3.55
N LYS A 47 -25.67 -1.96 -3.97
CA LYS A 47 -26.72 -3.00 -4.06
C LYS A 47 -27.38 -3.30 -2.71
N TYR A 48 -26.59 -3.37 -1.64
CA TYR A 48 -27.05 -3.71 -0.30
C TYR A 48 -27.29 -2.48 0.60
N GLY A 49 -27.29 -1.26 0.06
CA GLY A 49 -27.63 -0.05 0.81
C GLY A 49 -26.63 0.33 1.93
N GLN A 50 -25.40 -0.16 1.88
CA GLN A 50 -24.42 -0.10 2.97
C GLN A 50 -23.69 1.26 3.05
N ARG A 51 -24.44 2.33 3.34
CA ARG A 51 -23.90 3.72 3.38
C ARG A 51 -22.97 3.99 4.56
N ASP A 52 -23.24 3.34 5.69
CA ASP A 52 -22.52 3.51 6.96
C ASP A 52 -21.66 2.28 7.30
N ALA A 53 -21.31 1.47 6.29
CA ALA A 53 -20.47 0.29 6.47
C ALA A 53 -19.13 0.65 7.11
N LYS A 54 -18.78 -0.05 8.19
CA LYS A 54 -17.44 0.07 8.76
C LYS A 54 -16.42 -0.52 7.80
N ALA A 55 -15.26 0.12 7.71
CA ALA A 55 -14.23 -0.25 6.76
C ALA A 55 -13.12 -1.10 7.40
N LEU A 56 -12.73 -2.16 6.69
CA LEU A 56 -11.48 -2.88 6.88
C LEU A 56 -10.53 -2.47 5.77
N LEU A 57 -9.36 -1.96 6.16
CA LEU A 57 -8.34 -1.49 5.25
C LEU A 57 -7.18 -2.49 5.24
N LEU A 58 -6.80 -2.99 4.06
CA LEU A 58 -5.59 -3.79 3.87
C LEU A 58 -4.61 -3.04 2.99
N GLY A 59 -3.54 -2.55 3.60
CA GLY A 59 -2.42 -1.91 2.91
C GLY A 59 -1.30 -2.92 2.68
N VAL A 60 -0.85 -3.08 1.44
CA VAL A 60 0.31 -3.93 1.12
C VAL A 60 1.44 -3.07 0.59
N ASP A 61 2.58 -3.12 1.25
CA ASP A 61 3.79 -2.45 0.84
C ASP A 61 4.43 -3.17 -0.33
N ARG A 62 4.66 -2.39 -1.38
CA ARG A 62 5.18 -2.81 -2.67
C ARG A 62 6.33 -1.92 -3.10
N SER A 63 6.94 -1.18 -2.17
CA SER A 63 8.15 -0.39 -2.39
C SER A 63 9.29 -1.26 -2.92
N THR A 64 9.33 -2.53 -2.53
CA THR A 64 10.33 -3.49 -2.97
C THR A 64 9.94 -4.11 -4.31
N GLY A 65 10.81 -3.93 -5.32
CA GLY A 65 10.60 -4.51 -6.66
C GLY A 65 10.73 -6.04 -6.74
N GLN A 66 10.92 -6.74 -5.61
CA GLN A 66 10.97 -8.19 -5.53
C GLN A 66 10.16 -8.68 -4.34
N ILE A 67 9.14 -9.49 -4.61
CA ILE A 67 8.39 -10.22 -3.58
C ILE A 67 9.22 -11.42 -3.14
N ARG A 68 9.53 -11.50 -1.85
CA ARG A 68 10.24 -12.62 -1.24
C ARG A 68 9.24 -13.65 -0.72
N PRO A 69 9.66 -14.91 -0.49
CA PRO A 69 8.80 -15.90 0.14
C PRO A 69 8.22 -15.46 1.49
N ILE A 70 8.98 -14.69 2.27
CA ILE A 70 8.49 -14.13 3.54
C ILE A 70 7.43 -13.05 3.33
N ASP A 71 7.52 -12.27 2.25
CA ASP A 71 6.51 -11.27 1.92
C ASP A 71 5.22 -11.98 1.48
N VAL A 72 5.34 -13.08 0.72
CA VAL A 72 4.20 -13.94 0.37
C VAL A 72 3.53 -14.49 1.63
N ALA A 73 4.31 -14.98 2.60
CA ALA A 73 3.77 -15.47 3.86
C ALA A 73 3.04 -14.36 4.64
N GLY A 74 3.64 -13.16 4.72
CA GLY A 74 3.03 -11.98 5.35
C GLY A 74 1.74 -11.54 4.65
N ILE A 75 1.71 -11.51 3.32
CA ILE A 75 0.50 -11.19 2.53
C ILE A 75 -0.60 -12.21 2.81
N ASN A 76 -0.27 -13.51 2.82
CA ASN A 76 -1.24 -14.56 3.09
C ASN A 76 -1.78 -14.47 4.53
N ALA A 77 -0.92 -14.17 5.51
CA ALA A 77 -1.33 -13.99 6.91
C ALA A 77 -2.24 -12.76 7.07
N ALA A 78 -1.86 -11.63 6.49
CA ALA A 78 -2.66 -10.41 6.48
C ALA A 78 -4.03 -10.62 5.78
N TYR A 79 -4.07 -11.40 4.71
CA TYR A 79 -5.32 -11.73 4.03
C TYR A 79 -6.21 -12.67 4.86
N ALA A 80 -5.63 -13.69 5.50
CA ALA A 80 -6.38 -14.57 6.40
C ALA A 80 -6.96 -13.80 7.59
N ASP A 81 -6.20 -12.85 8.13
CA ASP A 81 -6.66 -11.96 9.20
C ASP A 81 -7.80 -11.05 8.73
N LEU A 82 -7.69 -10.44 7.53
CA LEU A 82 -8.78 -9.69 6.90
C LEU A 82 -10.05 -10.52 6.82
N GLN A 83 -9.95 -11.76 6.32
CA GLN A 83 -11.09 -12.67 6.21
C GLN A 83 -11.71 -13.01 7.57
N SER A 84 -10.90 -13.11 8.62
CA SER A 84 -11.36 -13.41 9.98
C SER A 84 -12.11 -12.26 10.65
N LEU A 85 -11.75 -11.01 10.32
CA LEU A 85 -12.35 -9.80 10.88
C LEU A 85 -13.57 -9.32 10.08
N MET A 86 -13.63 -9.67 8.80
CA MET A 86 -14.66 -9.25 7.86
C MET A 86 -16.01 -9.92 8.16
N ALA A 87 -17.04 -9.12 8.38
CA ALA A 87 -18.43 -9.53 8.49
C ALA A 87 -19.23 -9.11 7.24
N GLU A 88 -20.45 -9.63 7.10
CA GLU A 88 -21.37 -9.15 6.05
C GLU A 88 -21.68 -7.66 6.24
N GLY A 89 -21.78 -6.91 5.15
CA GLY A 89 -22.02 -5.47 5.15
C GLY A 89 -20.76 -4.62 5.39
N ASP A 90 -19.66 -5.20 5.89
CA ASP A 90 -18.41 -4.48 6.04
C ASP A 90 -17.85 -4.04 4.69
N ARG A 91 -17.25 -2.85 4.64
CA ARG A 91 -16.52 -2.36 3.47
C ARG A 91 -15.07 -2.82 3.53
N VAL A 92 -14.57 -3.37 2.43
CA VAL A 92 -13.18 -3.80 2.30
C VAL A 92 -12.48 -2.90 1.31
N VAL A 93 -11.35 -2.33 1.74
CA VAL A 93 -10.48 -1.52 0.87
C VAL A 93 -9.09 -2.15 0.85
N VAL A 94 -8.64 -2.59 -0.32
CA VAL A 94 -7.26 -3.07 -0.54
C VAL A 94 -6.51 -2.03 -1.33
N PHE A 95 -5.33 -1.63 -0.86
CA PHE A 95 -4.51 -0.60 -1.48
C PHE A 95 -3.02 -0.89 -1.31
N THR A 96 -2.20 -0.23 -2.11
CA THR A 96 -0.76 -0.42 -2.10
C THR A 96 -0.04 0.75 -1.43
N LEU A 97 1.01 0.47 -0.66
CA LEU A 97 1.82 1.46 0.09
C LEU A 97 3.12 1.79 -0.65
N PHE A 98 3.06 2.24 -1.91
CA PHE A 98 4.28 2.62 -2.63
C PHE A 98 4.09 3.87 -3.47
N ASP A 99 5.21 4.56 -3.71
CA ASP A 99 5.28 5.80 -4.49
C ASP A 99 4.59 6.98 -3.77
N HIS A 100 4.06 7.97 -4.46
CA HIS A 100 3.44 9.16 -3.87
C HIS A 100 1.94 8.93 -3.52
N PRO A 101 1.32 9.69 -2.59
CA PRO A 101 -0.13 9.62 -2.34
C PRO A 101 -1.03 9.78 -3.58
N SER A 102 -0.54 10.52 -4.58
CA SER A 102 -1.23 10.73 -5.86
C SER A 102 -1.19 9.53 -6.79
N THR A 103 -0.28 8.59 -6.56
CA THR A 103 -0.10 7.34 -7.32
C THR A 103 -0.58 6.12 -6.54
N ARG A 104 -1.19 6.32 -5.36
CA ARG A 104 -1.80 5.22 -4.61
C ARG A 104 -2.76 4.46 -5.53
N ARG A 105 -2.68 3.14 -5.49
CA ARG A 105 -3.60 2.28 -6.23
C ARG A 105 -4.55 1.63 -5.23
N VAL A 106 -5.79 2.10 -5.20
CA VAL A 106 -6.88 1.32 -4.61
C VAL A 106 -7.16 0.18 -5.58
N LEU A 107 -6.98 -1.04 -5.10
CA LEU A 107 -7.11 -2.27 -5.88
C LEU A 107 -8.48 -2.90 -5.74
N PHE A 108 -9.09 -2.71 -4.58
CA PHE A 108 -10.40 -3.22 -4.23
C PHE A 108 -11.08 -2.21 -3.30
N ASP A 109 -12.36 -1.93 -3.53
CA ASP A 109 -13.17 -1.07 -2.70
C ASP A 109 -14.65 -1.45 -2.87
N ASP A 110 -15.14 -2.36 -2.05
CA ASP A 110 -16.53 -2.79 -2.07
C ASP A 110 -16.98 -3.37 -0.73
N CYS A 111 -18.28 -3.58 -0.56
CA CYS A 111 -18.88 -4.12 0.66
C CYS A 111 -19.10 -5.62 0.51
N ARG A 112 -18.81 -6.38 1.56
CA ARG A 112 -19.14 -7.80 1.59
C ARG A 112 -20.67 -7.96 1.49
N PRO A 113 -21.20 -8.73 0.52
CA PRO A 113 -22.63 -8.89 0.33
C PRO A 113 -23.38 -9.28 1.60
N GLY A 114 -24.52 -8.62 1.85
CA GLY A 114 -25.29 -8.75 3.09
C GLY A 114 -25.18 -7.53 4.00
N GLY A 115 -25.46 -7.74 5.28
CA GLY A 115 -25.52 -6.70 6.30
C GLY A 115 -26.91 -6.56 6.94
N PRO A 116 -27.00 -5.83 8.07
CA PRO A 116 -28.27 -5.53 8.69
C PRO A 116 -29.14 -4.71 7.72
N LEU A 117 -30.39 -5.14 7.56
CA LEU A 117 -31.39 -4.42 6.80
C LEU A 117 -31.96 -3.29 7.66
N GLY A 118 -32.06 -2.09 7.09
CA GLY A 118 -32.88 -1.03 7.67
C GLY A 118 -34.36 -1.42 7.67
N TRP A 119 -35.16 -0.72 8.48
CA TRP A 119 -36.60 -0.98 8.59
C TRP A 119 -37.39 -0.74 7.28
N THR A 120 -36.78 -0.05 6.32
CA THR A 120 -37.34 0.21 4.98
C THR A 120 -36.79 -0.73 3.89
N ASP A 121 -35.79 -1.54 4.21
CA ASP A 121 -35.08 -2.31 3.19
C ASP A 121 -35.82 -3.61 2.86
N THR A 122 -35.86 -3.94 1.57
CA THR A 122 -36.44 -5.20 1.13
C THR A 122 -35.41 -6.32 1.33
N PRO A 123 -35.79 -7.47 1.94
CA PRO A 123 -34.90 -8.60 2.03
C PRO A 123 -34.42 -9.06 0.64
N HIS A 124 -33.11 -9.27 0.50
CA HIS A 124 -32.54 -9.85 -0.72
C HIS A 124 -32.80 -11.36 -0.77
N ASP A 125 -32.98 -11.90 -1.98
CA ASP A 125 -33.11 -13.35 -2.17
C ASP A 125 -31.86 -14.10 -1.68
N ALA A 126 -32.07 -15.21 -0.98
CA ALA A 126 -30.98 -15.96 -0.34
C ALA A 126 -30.05 -16.65 -1.36
N ALA A 127 -30.55 -17.04 -2.53
CA ALA A 127 -29.73 -17.62 -3.59
C ALA A 127 -28.91 -16.53 -4.30
N GLU A 128 -29.51 -15.37 -4.55
CA GLU A 128 -28.83 -14.18 -5.08
C GLU A 128 -27.68 -13.74 -4.16
N LYS A 129 -27.94 -13.57 -2.86
CA LYS A 129 -26.90 -13.21 -1.88
C LYS A 129 -25.74 -14.20 -1.86
N ARG A 130 -26.04 -15.50 -1.93
CA ARG A 130 -25.00 -16.54 -2.01
C ARG A 130 -24.17 -16.47 -3.29
N ALA A 131 -24.78 -16.09 -4.42
CA ALA A 131 -24.06 -15.86 -5.67
C ALA A 131 -23.15 -14.63 -5.58
N ASP A 132 -23.69 -13.50 -5.10
CA ASP A 132 -22.94 -12.26 -4.90
C ASP A 132 -21.73 -12.47 -3.97
N LEU A 133 -21.91 -13.22 -2.88
CA LEU A 133 -20.82 -13.48 -1.94
C LEU A 133 -19.66 -14.26 -2.61
N ARG A 134 -19.97 -15.25 -3.45
CA ARG A 134 -18.94 -15.98 -4.21
C ARG A 134 -18.22 -15.07 -5.19
N ASP A 135 -18.96 -14.20 -5.88
CA ASP A 135 -18.39 -13.24 -6.82
C ASP A 135 -17.46 -12.24 -6.10
N PHE A 136 -17.89 -11.73 -4.94
CA PHE A 136 -17.08 -10.87 -4.07
C PHE A 136 -15.79 -11.57 -3.62
N ASP A 137 -15.89 -12.77 -3.06
CA ASP A 137 -14.74 -13.52 -2.56
C ASP A 137 -13.76 -13.86 -3.69
N HIS A 138 -14.27 -14.20 -4.88
CA HIS A 138 -13.45 -14.44 -6.06
C HIS A 138 -12.71 -13.18 -6.50
N ALA A 139 -13.40 -12.02 -6.57
CA ALA A 139 -12.78 -10.76 -6.95
C ALA A 139 -11.73 -10.29 -5.94
N LEU A 140 -12.00 -10.40 -4.64
CA LEU A 140 -11.06 -10.07 -3.59
C LEU A 140 -9.83 -10.97 -3.65
N SER A 141 -10.02 -12.29 -3.76
CA SER A 141 -8.93 -13.26 -3.90
C SER A 141 -8.07 -13.01 -5.14
N ALA A 142 -8.69 -12.63 -6.27
CA ALA A 142 -7.98 -12.26 -7.49
C ALA A 142 -7.11 -11.00 -7.30
N VAL A 143 -7.61 -10.00 -6.56
CA VAL A 143 -6.80 -8.82 -6.19
C VAL A 143 -5.62 -9.22 -5.31
N ILE A 144 -5.82 -10.01 -4.27
CA ILE A 144 -4.74 -10.46 -3.38
C ILE A 144 -3.71 -11.29 -4.13
N THR A 145 -4.16 -12.20 -4.99
CA THR A 145 -3.30 -12.97 -5.90
C THR A 145 -2.52 -12.05 -6.82
N SER A 146 -3.17 -11.05 -7.40
CA SER A 146 -2.49 -10.06 -8.23
C SER A 146 -1.43 -9.31 -7.45
N VAL A 147 -1.68 -8.88 -6.21
CA VAL A 147 -0.65 -8.23 -5.38
C VAL A 147 0.49 -9.22 -5.12
N ARG A 148 0.19 -10.42 -4.65
CA ARG A 148 1.17 -11.47 -4.33
C ARG A 148 2.01 -11.90 -5.52
N ASP A 149 1.47 -11.83 -6.73
CA ASP A 149 2.16 -12.31 -7.94
C ASP A 149 2.65 -11.16 -8.82
N ASP A 150 2.34 -9.89 -8.46
CA ASP A 150 2.80 -8.69 -9.17
C ASP A 150 4.34 -8.69 -9.16
N ARG A 151 4.93 -9.03 -10.29
CA ARG A 151 6.36 -8.81 -10.51
C ARG A 151 6.47 -7.34 -10.83
N GLY A 152 6.53 -6.53 -9.76
CA GLY A 152 6.30 -5.09 -9.79
C GLY A 152 6.73 -4.44 -11.10
N ALA A 153 5.87 -3.57 -11.62
CA ALA A 153 6.13 -2.80 -12.83
C ALA A 153 7.60 -2.38 -12.86
N THR A 154 8.23 -2.57 -14.02
CA THR A 154 9.62 -2.31 -14.42
C THR A 154 10.06 -0.84 -14.22
N ALA A 155 9.54 -0.14 -13.22
CA ALA A 155 10.04 1.12 -12.74
C ALA A 155 11.47 0.91 -12.18
N PRO A 156 12.43 1.76 -12.55
CA PRO A 156 13.77 1.69 -12.00
C PRO A 156 13.75 1.75 -10.46
N ARG A 157 14.39 0.77 -9.80
CA ARG A 157 14.51 0.65 -8.34
C ARG A 157 14.89 1.95 -7.60
N ALA A 158 15.55 2.88 -8.29
CA ALA A 158 16.06 4.12 -7.70
C ALA A 158 14.99 5.18 -7.35
N ALA A 159 13.70 4.94 -7.64
CA ALA A 159 12.64 5.95 -7.45
C ALA A 159 11.51 5.54 -6.49
N GLN A 160 11.42 4.29 -6.05
CA GLN A 160 10.33 3.83 -5.19
C GLN A 160 10.67 4.12 -3.72
N ARG A 161 10.02 5.13 -3.14
CA ARG A 161 10.05 5.41 -1.70
C ARG A 161 8.83 4.77 -1.05
N SER A 162 9.00 4.25 0.16
CA SER A 162 7.88 3.80 0.98
C SER A 162 7.22 5.03 1.63
N ALA A 163 5.93 5.19 1.39
CA ALA A 163 5.14 6.37 1.73
C ALA A 163 3.88 5.96 2.51
N ILE A 164 4.10 5.22 3.59
CA ILE A 164 3.05 4.53 4.34
C ILE A 164 2.13 5.55 4.99
N ALA A 165 2.64 6.50 5.76
CA ALA A 165 1.82 7.47 6.51
C ALA A 165 0.98 8.35 5.58
N SER A 166 1.57 8.86 4.50
CA SER A 166 0.88 9.70 3.55
C SER A 166 -0.19 8.93 2.76
N THR A 167 0.10 7.68 2.37
CA THR A 167 -0.89 6.78 1.76
C THR A 167 -2.01 6.44 2.72
N LEU A 168 -1.70 6.11 3.97
CA LEU A 168 -2.69 5.81 5.01
C LEU A 168 -3.62 6.99 5.26
N ALA A 169 -3.06 8.19 5.43
CA ALA A 169 -3.84 9.41 5.64
C ALA A 169 -4.83 9.63 4.50
N ALA A 170 -4.35 9.57 3.25
CA ALA A 170 -5.18 9.72 2.08
C ALA A 170 -6.26 8.63 1.98
N THR A 171 -5.90 7.36 2.22
CA THR A 171 -6.84 6.23 2.14
C THR A 171 -7.95 6.40 3.15
N VAL A 172 -7.63 6.59 4.43
CA VAL A 172 -8.63 6.78 5.48
C VAL A 172 -9.55 7.97 5.19
N GLN A 173 -8.98 9.11 4.74
CA GLN A 173 -9.77 10.29 4.39
C GLN A 173 -10.75 10.02 3.23
N SER A 174 -10.31 9.27 2.23
CA SER A 174 -11.14 8.94 1.07
C SER A 174 -12.20 7.87 1.35
N THR A 175 -11.94 6.98 2.31
CA THR A 175 -12.89 5.94 2.70
C THR A 175 -14.16 6.58 3.27
N ARG A 176 -14.06 7.69 4.02
CA ARG A 176 -15.22 8.40 4.60
C ARG A 176 -16.16 7.46 5.39
N ALA A 177 -15.59 6.47 6.06
CA ALA A 177 -16.31 5.53 6.91
C ALA A 177 -15.57 5.33 8.24
N GLU A 178 -16.25 4.83 9.25
CA GLU A 178 -15.62 4.38 10.48
C GLU A 178 -14.65 3.23 10.18
N ILE A 179 -13.42 3.31 10.70
CA ILE A 179 -12.42 2.25 10.47
C ILE A 179 -12.56 1.19 11.57
N LYS A 180 -12.96 -0.02 11.17
CA LYS A 180 -13.03 -1.19 12.05
C LYS A 180 -11.66 -1.84 12.22
N ALA A 181 -10.90 -1.97 11.13
CA ALA A 181 -9.58 -2.58 11.15
C ALA A 181 -8.66 -1.96 10.10
N LEU A 182 -7.38 -1.89 10.43
CA LEU A 182 -6.28 -1.57 9.54
C LEU A 182 -5.25 -2.69 9.62
N ILE A 183 -5.05 -3.37 8.49
CA ILE A 183 -4.07 -4.44 8.35
C ILE A 183 -3.01 -3.95 7.39
N LEU A 184 -1.75 -4.04 7.80
CA LEU A 184 -0.62 -3.63 6.99
C LEU A 184 0.32 -4.79 6.79
N MET A 185 0.73 -5.03 5.55
CA MET A 185 1.88 -5.83 5.24
C MET A 185 2.97 -4.86 4.78
N THR A 186 4.01 -4.68 5.59
CA THR A 186 5.05 -3.66 5.35
C THR A 186 6.30 -3.96 6.15
N ASP A 187 7.44 -3.45 5.70
CA ASP A 187 8.67 -3.47 6.47
C ASP A 187 8.81 -2.36 7.52
N LEU A 188 7.80 -1.48 7.61
CA LEU A 188 7.70 -0.30 8.49
C LEU A 188 8.66 0.86 8.15
N LEU A 189 9.37 0.81 7.03
CA LEU A 189 10.36 1.82 6.67
C LEU A 189 9.75 2.96 5.84
N ASP A 190 8.96 3.82 6.46
CA ASP A 190 8.48 5.04 5.82
C ASP A 190 9.64 6.02 5.57
N THR A 191 10.23 5.91 4.38
CA THR A 191 11.40 6.69 3.94
C THR A 191 11.01 8.05 3.38
N GLU A 192 9.73 8.24 3.02
CA GLU A 192 9.21 9.47 2.42
C GLU A 192 8.90 10.55 3.47
N THR A 193 8.08 10.22 4.47
CA THR A 193 7.57 11.17 5.46
C THR A 193 8.33 11.14 6.78
N MET A 194 8.72 9.94 7.22
CA MET A 194 9.38 9.74 8.52
C MET A 194 10.90 9.62 8.40
N ASN A 195 11.42 9.40 7.18
CA ASN A 195 12.84 9.15 6.91
C ASN A 195 13.41 8.03 7.81
N LEU A 196 12.64 6.96 8.01
CA LEU A 196 13.07 5.79 8.77
C LEU A 196 14.12 5.02 7.97
N ARG A 197 15.13 4.49 8.66
CA ARG A 197 16.26 3.80 8.03
C ARG A 197 16.57 2.49 8.75
N PRO A 198 16.92 1.43 8.01
CA PRO A 198 17.13 0.09 8.60
C PRO A 198 18.34 0.00 9.55
N GLY A 199 19.24 0.97 9.55
CA GLY A 199 20.45 0.98 10.40
C GLY A 199 20.51 2.11 11.43
N THR A 200 19.40 2.80 11.70
CA THR A 200 19.41 4.00 12.56
C THR A 200 18.35 3.90 13.64
N VAL A 201 18.80 3.88 14.90
CA VAL A 201 17.91 3.98 16.06
C VAL A 201 17.24 5.35 16.04
N VAL A 202 15.91 5.36 16.15
CA VAL A 202 15.14 6.61 16.27
C VAL A 202 15.06 7.01 17.74
N GLU A 203 15.88 8.00 18.11
CA GLU A 203 15.87 8.56 19.45
C GLU A 203 14.51 9.16 19.81
N GLU A 204 14.15 9.14 21.10
CA GLU A 204 12.85 9.61 21.59
C GLU A 204 12.53 11.05 21.16
N HIS A 205 13.50 11.95 21.23
CA HIS A 205 13.30 13.34 20.87
C HIS A 205 13.05 13.53 19.36
N ILE A 206 13.69 12.71 18.52
CA ILE A 206 13.44 12.66 17.07
C ILE A 206 12.07 12.06 16.81
N ARG A 207 11.75 10.92 17.42
CA ARG A 207 10.44 10.26 17.33
C ARG A 207 9.30 11.23 17.63
N ARG A 208 9.36 11.94 18.76
CA ARG A 208 8.32 12.91 19.15
C ARG A 208 8.17 14.02 18.11
N ARG A 209 9.28 14.61 17.66
CA ARG A 209 9.28 15.64 16.61
C ARG A 209 8.67 15.14 15.30
N THR A 210 9.00 13.91 14.90
CA THR A 210 8.45 13.27 13.70
C THR A 210 6.92 13.15 13.82
N ILE A 211 6.40 12.62 14.93
CA ILE A 211 4.94 12.48 15.13
C ILE A 211 4.24 13.85 15.17
N GLU A 212 4.83 14.85 15.81
CA GLU A 212 4.31 16.22 15.82
C GLU A 212 4.27 16.84 14.41
N SER A 213 5.33 16.63 13.62
CA SER A 213 5.40 17.09 12.23
C SER A 213 4.34 16.42 11.35
N LEU A 214 4.16 15.10 11.45
CA LEU A 214 3.12 14.38 10.72
C LEU A 214 1.72 14.87 11.11
N TRP A 215 1.49 15.10 12.39
CA TRP A 215 0.22 15.64 12.88
C TRP A 215 -0.06 17.03 12.30
N ALA A 216 0.94 17.92 12.33
CA ALA A 216 0.83 19.26 11.75
C ALA A 216 0.57 19.23 10.24
N ALA A 217 1.16 18.27 9.53
CA ALA A 217 0.96 18.03 8.10
C ALA A 217 -0.34 17.27 7.77
N GLN A 218 -1.19 16.96 8.77
CA GLN A 218 -2.42 16.18 8.60
C GLN A 218 -2.20 14.76 8.05
N LEU A 219 -1.02 14.20 8.27
CA LEU A 219 -0.64 12.85 7.84
C LEU A 219 -0.94 11.79 8.91
N VAL A 220 -1.61 12.16 10.00
CA VAL A 220 -2.07 11.22 11.02
C VAL A 220 -3.59 11.12 10.91
N PRO A 221 -4.14 10.07 10.27
CA PRO A 221 -5.58 9.91 10.10
C PRO A 221 -6.26 9.60 11.44
N ARG A 222 -7.58 9.83 11.51
CA ARG A 222 -8.39 9.36 12.63
C ARG A 222 -8.88 7.95 12.32
N LEU A 223 -8.42 6.97 13.07
CA LEU A 223 -8.84 5.57 12.94
C LEU A 223 -9.97 5.23 13.92
N GLY A 224 -10.00 5.86 15.10
CA GLY A 224 -10.98 5.58 16.15
C GLY A 224 -10.42 4.65 17.24
N GLY A 225 -11.00 4.72 18.45
CA GLY A 225 -10.53 3.99 19.63
C GLY A 225 -10.58 2.47 19.51
N ASP A 226 -11.65 1.98 18.87
CA ASP A 226 -11.95 0.55 18.75
C ASP A 226 -11.36 -0.10 17.49
N ALA A 227 -10.67 0.70 16.65
CA ALA A 227 -10.03 0.17 15.46
C ALA A 227 -8.91 -0.81 15.83
N LYS A 228 -8.89 -1.97 15.19
CA LYS A 228 -7.78 -2.93 15.27
C LYS A 228 -6.68 -2.56 14.28
N VAL A 229 -5.42 -2.62 14.70
CA VAL A 229 -4.27 -2.38 13.83
C VAL A 229 -3.34 -3.59 13.90
N HIS A 230 -3.22 -4.34 12.82
CA HIS A 230 -2.28 -5.46 12.73
C HIS A 230 -1.23 -5.16 11.65
N VAL A 231 0.05 -5.33 11.98
CA VAL A 231 1.16 -5.08 11.05
C VAL A 231 2.01 -6.33 10.89
N TYR A 232 2.19 -6.78 9.65
CA TYR A 232 2.88 -8.00 9.25
C TYR A 232 4.16 -7.72 8.45
N GLY A 233 5.17 -8.58 8.60
CA GLY A 233 6.28 -8.71 7.65
C GLY A 233 7.41 -7.68 7.79
N PHE A 234 7.61 -7.12 8.99
CA PHE A 234 8.69 -6.18 9.29
C PHE A 234 9.99 -6.86 9.71
N GLY A 235 11.12 -6.16 9.62
CA GLY A 235 12.44 -6.69 10.00
C GLY A 235 13.49 -6.72 8.92
N ARG A 236 13.20 -6.14 7.74
CA ARG A 236 14.12 -6.17 6.61
C ARG A 236 14.22 -4.79 5.98
N GLY A 237 15.43 -4.44 5.51
CA GLY A 237 15.65 -3.17 4.83
C GLY A 237 15.21 -3.16 3.37
N ASP A 238 14.77 -2.00 2.88
CA ASP A 238 14.51 -1.73 1.46
C ASP A 238 15.77 -1.87 0.58
N GLU A 239 16.94 -1.40 1.08
CA GLU A 239 18.18 -1.32 0.30
C GLU A 239 18.89 -2.66 0.13
N ASN A 240 18.82 -3.51 1.17
CA ASN A 240 19.34 -4.87 1.14
C ASN A 240 18.27 -5.82 1.68
N PRO A 241 17.57 -6.57 0.82
CA PRO A 241 16.45 -7.42 1.20
C PRO A 241 16.83 -8.60 2.11
N TYR A 242 18.14 -8.82 2.33
CA TYR A 242 18.71 -9.81 3.23
C TYR A 242 19.28 -9.20 4.52
N ALA A 243 19.41 -7.87 4.60
CA ALA A 243 19.84 -7.20 5.82
C ALA A 243 18.70 -7.24 6.83
N ILE A 244 18.92 -8.02 7.89
CA ILE A 244 18.06 -8.04 9.06
C ILE A 244 18.24 -6.71 9.78
N ILE A 245 17.13 -6.03 10.08
CA ILE A 245 17.15 -4.82 10.91
C ILE A 245 17.55 -5.24 12.32
N GLU A 246 18.54 -4.55 12.90
CA GLU A 246 18.98 -4.84 14.27
C GLU A 246 17.81 -4.73 15.25
N PRO A 247 17.71 -5.61 16.27
CA PRO A 247 16.58 -5.61 17.21
C PRO A 247 16.35 -4.25 17.91
N SER A 248 17.41 -3.52 18.22
CA SER A 248 17.36 -2.17 18.81
C SER A 248 16.73 -1.15 17.85
N VAL A 249 17.15 -1.18 16.58
CA VAL A 249 16.61 -0.33 15.51
C VAL A 249 15.14 -0.68 15.27
N MET A 250 14.81 -1.96 15.14
CA MET A 250 13.43 -2.42 14.96
C MET A 250 12.54 -1.98 16.13
N THR A 251 13.01 -2.16 17.37
CA THR A 251 12.28 -1.71 18.55
C THR A 251 12.00 -0.20 18.47
N SER A 252 12.99 0.61 18.05
CA SER A 252 12.79 2.06 17.91
C SER A 252 11.78 2.42 16.80
N ILE A 253 11.80 1.71 15.67
CA ILE A 253 10.85 1.87 14.56
C ILE A 253 9.42 1.52 15.03
N ILE A 254 9.24 0.39 15.71
CA ILE A 254 7.94 -0.02 16.27
C ILE A 254 7.41 1.05 17.24
N GLN A 255 8.27 1.68 18.04
CA GLN A 255 7.83 2.76 18.93
C GLN A 255 7.38 4.00 18.15
N VAL A 256 7.99 4.35 17.02
CA VAL A 256 7.49 5.41 16.13
C VAL A 256 6.07 5.10 15.67
N TRP A 257 5.83 3.88 15.18
CA TRP A 257 4.51 3.45 14.71
C TRP A 257 3.46 3.37 15.81
N ARG A 258 3.85 2.91 17.02
CA ARG A 258 2.96 2.95 18.20
C ARG A 258 2.54 4.37 18.54
N ASP A 259 3.48 5.31 18.54
CA ASP A 259 3.16 6.72 18.80
C ASP A 259 2.26 7.30 17.70
N TYR A 260 2.48 6.92 16.44
CA TYR A 260 1.64 7.29 15.30
C TYR A 260 0.20 6.76 15.42
N PHE A 261 0.01 5.47 15.70
CA PHE A 261 -1.34 4.89 15.84
C PHE A 261 -2.07 5.38 17.09
N ARG A 262 -1.35 5.57 18.20
CA ARG A 262 -1.92 6.23 19.38
C ARG A 262 -2.40 7.64 19.06
N ARG A 263 -1.63 8.41 18.28
CA ARG A 263 -2.04 9.75 17.83
C ARG A 263 -3.21 9.71 16.84
N SER A 264 -3.36 8.61 16.11
CA SER A 264 -4.52 8.32 15.25
C SER A 264 -5.79 7.95 16.02
N GLY A 265 -5.70 7.88 17.35
CA GLY A 265 -6.80 7.58 18.26
C GLY A 265 -6.96 6.10 18.63
N VAL A 266 -6.07 5.22 18.16
CA VAL A 266 -6.15 3.77 18.41
C VAL A 266 -5.71 3.45 19.84
N ASN A 267 -6.44 2.57 20.53
CA ASN A 267 -6.01 2.02 21.81
C ASN A 267 -4.73 1.18 21.60
N PRO A 268 -3.63 1.40 22.36
CA PRO A 268 -2.43 0.59 22.24
C PRO A 268 -2.65 -0.93 22.36
N ALA A 269 -3.66 -1.37 23.13
CA ALA A 269 -4.03 -2.78 23.26
C ALA A 269 -4.59 -3.40 21.96
N ASN A 270 -5.05 -2.56 21.02
CA ASN A 270 -5.57 -2.97 19.72
C ASN A 270 -4.51 -2.90 18.61
N THR A 271 -3.24 -2.64 18.94
CA THR A 271 -2.14 -2.57 17.96
C THR A 271 -1.18 -3.74 18.14
N GLU A 272 -1.11 -4.60 17.13
CA GLU A 272 -0.25 -5.79 17.10
C GLU A 272 0.79 -5.69 15.98
N PHE A 273 2.03 -6.05 16.29
CA PHE A 273 3.15 -6.12 15.35
C PHE A 273 3.60 -7.58 15.28
N ILE A 274 3.34 -8.23 14.15
CA ILE A 274 3.60 -9.64 13.86
C ILE A 274 4.78 -9.76 12.88
N PRO A 275 5.93 -10.31 13.31
CA PRO A 275 7.12 -10.44 12.46
C PRO A 275 6.96 -11.48 11.34
#